data_AF-X0VJU4-F1
#
_entry.id   AF-X0VJU4-F1
#
_cell.length_a   1.000
_cell.length_b   1.000
_cell.length_c   1.000
_cell.angle_alpha   90.00
_cell.angle_beta   90.00
_cell.angle_gamma   90.00
#
_symmetry.space_group_name_H-M   'P 1'
#
loop_
_entity.id
_entity.type
_entity.pdbx_description
1 polymer ?
#
loop_
_entity_poly.entity_id
_entity_poly.type
_entity_poly.pdbx_seq_one_letter_code
_entity_poly.pdbx_strand_id
1 'polypeptide(L)'
;LILKGTMRIHTEKEAIVTRMKFSLPATVLTGGIPIWRKVKEKTKEASIQTECFVRLYERTSLDPSLQIFQNDLDYSFLGEKMAASSVTNLNTLVTKLRNIFPRAVFDDRLTETFGLDVPFAAPGDEIEINCKLIYLYHEAVSSLGPSA
;
A
#
# COMPACT_ATOMS: atom_id res chain seq x y z
N LEU A 1 4.66 -14.78 -14.42
CA LEU A 1 5.12 -14.59 -13.03
C LEU A 1 3.94 -14.11 -12.19
N ILE A 2 3.75 -14.67 -11.00
CA ILE A 2 2.81 -14.17 -9.99
C ILE A 2 3.66 -13.43 -8.95
N LEU A 3 3.58 -12.10 -8.91
CA LEU A 3 4.33 -11.26 -7.98
C LEU A 3 3.39 -10.72 -6.90
N LYS A 4 3.73 -10.93 -5.63
CA LYS A 4 3.00 -10.36 -4.49
C LYS A 4 3.88 -9.35 -3.77
N GLY A 5 3.29 -8.24 -3.35
CA GLY A 5 4.01 -7.22 -2.62
C GLY A 5 3.14 -6.41 -1.66
N THR A 6 3.80 -5.52 -0.92
CA THR A 6 3.18 -4.52 -0.06
C THR A 6 3.67 -3.13 -0.46
N MET A 7 2.78 -2.16 -0.39
CA MET A 7 3.10 -0.76 -0.67
C MET A 7 2.64 0.14 0.47
N ARG A 8 3.38 1.24 0.69
CA ARG A 8 3.00 2.28 1.64
C ARG A 8 2.39 3.45 0.90
N ILE A 9 1.11 3.71 1.16
CA ILE A 9 0.43 4.90 0.69
C ILE A 9 0.56 5.96 1.78
N HIS A 10 1.28 7.03 1.45
CA HIS A 10 1.34 8.22 2.28
C HIS A 10 0.19 9.14 1.89
N THR A 11 -0.74 9.36 2.81
CA THR A 11 -1.81 10.34 2.63
C THR A 11 -1.58 11.50 3.59
N GLU A 12 -1.21 12.66 3.07
CA GLU A 12 -1.30 13.93 3.81
C GLU A 12 -2.71 14.49 3.66
N LYS A 13 -3.41 14.65 4.78
CA LYS A 13 -4.66 15.41 4.83
C LYS A 13 -4.44 16.70 5.60
N GLU A 14 -4.84 17.83 5.00
CA GLU A 14 -5.02 19.06 5.76
C GLU A 14 -6.30 18.93 6.60
N ALA A 15 -6.14 18.80 7.92
CA ALA A 15 -7.25 18.80 8.86
C ALA A 15 -7.39 20.20 9.49
N ILE A 16 -8.61 20.75 9.49
CA ILE A 16 -8.93 21.96 10.24
C ILE A 16 -9.43 21.54 11.62
N VAL A 17 -8.57 21.63 12.63
CA VAL A 17 -8.94 21.32 14.01
C VAL A 17 -9.39 22.61 14.69
N THR A 18 -10.60 22.60 15.25
CA THR A 18 -11.09 23.72 16.07
C THR A 18 -10.66 23.49 17.50
N ARG A 19 -9.80 24.36 18.03
CA ARG A 19 -9.35 24.34 19.42
C ARG A 19 -9.86 25.55 20.18
N MET A 20 -10.11 25.39 21.47
CA MET A 20 -10.39 26.51 22.37
C MET A 20 -9.07 26.99 22.95
N LYS A 21 -8.69 28.24 22.66
CA LYS A 21 -7.52 28.90 23.24
C LYS A 21 -7.97 29.97 24.23
N PHE A 22 -7.31 30.02 25.37
CA PHE A 22 -7.55 31.07 26.36
C PHE A 22 -7.13 32.43 25.77
N SER A 23 -8.00 33.43 25.89
CA SER A 23 -7.76 34.78 25.41
C SER A 23 -7.54 35.71 26.60
N LEU A 24 -6.27 35.91 26.96
CA LEU A 24 -5.89 36.86 28.01
C LEU A 24 -6.35 38.29 27.71
N PRO A 25 -6.20 38.85 26.48
CA PRO A 25 -6.65 40.21 26.19
C PRO A 25 -8.16 40.39 26.36
N ALA A 26 -8.96 39.41 25.92
CA ALA A 26 -10.41 39.47 26.07
C ALA A 26 -10.82 39.38 27.54
N THR A 27 -10.12 38.58 28.34
CA THR A 27 -10.36 38.41 29.78
C THR A 27 -10.13 39.71 30.55
N VAL A 28 -9.13 40.50 30.18
CA VAL A 28 -8.87 41.81 30.81
C VAL A 28 -9.98 42.81 30.47
N LEU A 29 -10.44 42.83 29.21
CA LEU A 29 -11.53 43.71 28.76
C LEU A 29 -12.88 43.38 29.41
N THR A 30 -13.10 42.12 29.80
CA THR A 30 -14.33 41.67 30.46
C THR A 30 -14.24 41.71 31.99
N GLY A 31 -13.28 42.44 32.56
CA GLY A 31 -13.17 42.61 34.01
C GLY A 31 -12.68 41.37 34.76
N GLY A 32 -11.84 40.55 34.12
CA GLY A 32 -11.21 39.37 34.74
C GLY A 32 -11.97 38.06 34.54
N ILE A 33 -13.07 38.07 33.78
CA ILE A 33 -13.83 36.85 33.45
C ILE A 33 -13.09 36.04 32.38
N PRO A 34 -12.67 34.78 32.63
CA PRO A 34 -11.92 33.99 31.65
C PRO A 34 -12.69 33.80 30.33
N ILE A 35 -12.13 34.30 29.22
CA ILE A 35 -12.70 34.15 27.88
C ILE A 35 -11.92 33.13 27.07
N TRP A 36 -12.65 32.16 26.51
CA TRP A 36 -12.13 31.17 25.57
C TRP A 36 -12.49 31.55 24.13
N ARG A 37 -11.52 31.51 23.23
CA ARG A 37 -11.70 31.78 21.80
C ARG A 37 -11.58 30.49 21.00
N LYS A 38 -12.52 30.27 20.08
CA LYS A 38 -12.40 29.24 19.04
C LYS A 38 -11.34 29.65 18.03
N VAL A 39 -10.32 28.83 17.86
CA VAL A 39 -9.27 28.99 16.84
C VAL A 39 -9.31 27.78 15.93
N LYS A 40 -9.36 28.04 14.61
CA LYS A 40 -9.20 27.01 13.59
C LYS A 40 -7.71 26.90 13.28
N GLU A 41 -7.11 25.76 13.60
CA GLU A 41 -5.72 25.46 13.26
C GLU A 41 -5.70 24.50 12.09
N LYS A 42 -4.86 24.81 11.09
CA LYS A 42 -4.54 23.84 10.04
C LYS A 42 -3.46 22.92 10.57
N THR A 43 -3.79 21.66 10.75
CA THR A 43 -2.85 20.60 11.09
C THR A 43 -2.69 19.68 9.89
N LYS A 44 -1.44 19.31 9.60
CA LYS A 44 -1.16 18.23 8.65
C LYS A 44 -1.27 16.92 9.40
N GLU A 45 -2.27 16.11 9.06
CA GLU A 45 -2.35 14.73 9.53
C GLU A 45 -1.74 13.85 8.43
N ALA A 46 -0.56 13.28 8.72
CA ALA A 46 0.04 12.27 7.88
C ALA A 46 -0.47 10.89 8.34
N SER A 47 -1.09 10.15 7.43
CA SER A 47 -1.41 8.74 7.65
C SER A 47 -0.59 7.87 6.70
N ILE A 48 0.02 6.83 7.24
CA ILE A 48 0.70 5.80 6.47
C ILE A 48 -0.23 4.59 6.45
N GLN A 49 -0.72 4.24 5.26
CA GLN A 49 -1.49 3.01 5.05
C GLN A 49 -0.61 2.01 4.33
N THR A 50 -0.67 0.75 4.75
CA THR A 50 -0.02 -0.34 4.03
C THR A 50 -1.06 -1.10 3.24
N GLU A 51 -0.81 -1.31 1.96
CA GLU A 51 -1.70 -2.02 1.05
C GLU A 51 -0.96 -3.17 0.37
N CYS A 52 -1.54 -4.36 0.41
CA CYS A 52 -1.02 -5.52 -0.31
C CYS A 52 -1.52 -5.51 -1.75
N PHE A 53 -0.67 -5.98 -2.66
CA PHE A 53 -1.03 -6.14 -4.06
C PHE A 53 -0.52 -7.46 -4.63
N VAL A 54 -1.12 -7.87 -5.75
CA VAL A 54 -0.69 -8.99 -6.59
C VAL A 54 -0.66 -8.51 -8.04
N ARG A 55 0.40 -8.87 -8.75
CA ARG A 55 0.55 -8.64 -10.18
C ARG A 55 0.80 -9.94 -10.92
N LEU A 56 0.15 -10.08 -12.06
CA LEU A 56 0.37 -11.17 -13.00
C LEU A 56 1.13 -10.62 -14.20
N TYR A 57 2.23 -11.28 -14.54
CA TYR A 57 3.02 -10.95 -15.72
C TYR A 57 3.02 -12.11 -16.70
N GLU A 58 2.84 -11.77 -17.97
CA GLU A 58 3.08 -12.65 -19.10
C GLU A 58 4.58 -12.72 -19.41
N ARG A 59 5.00 -13.75 -20.13
CA ARG A 59 6.43 -13.94 -20.47
C ARG A 59 6.96 -12.92 -21.49
N THR A 60 6.08 -12.18 -22.15
CA THR A 60 6.41 -11.31 -23.28
C THR A 60 6.30 -9.82 -22.93
N SER A 61 5.93 -9.49 -21.69
CA SER A 61 5.63 -8.12 -21.28
C SER A 61 6.21 -7.82 -19.91
N LEU A 62 6.94 -6.70 -19.85
CA LEU A 62 7.42 -6.06 -18.63
C LEU A 62 6.29 -5.43 -17.81
N ASP A 63 5.18 -5.10 -18.46
CA ASP A 63 4.00 -4.56 -17.80
C ASP A 63 3.07 -5.70 -17.36
N PRO A 64 2.46 -5.60 -16.17
CA PRO A 64 1.57 -6.63 -15.66
C PRO A 64 0.29 -6.69 -16.50
N SER A 65 -0.15 -7.90 -16.85
CA SER A 65 -1.44 -8.10 -17.52
C SER A 65 -2.62 -7.95 -16.56
N LEU A 66 -2.38 -8.13 -15.26
CA LEU A 66 -3.36 -7.91 -14.21
C LEU A 66 -2.68 -7.39 -12.95
N GLN A 67 -3.28 -6.37 -12.33
CA GLN A 67 -2.91 -5.87 -11.01
C GLN A 67 -4.14 -5.84 -10.11
N ILE A 68 -3.98 -6.38 -8.90
CA ILE A 68 -5.04 -6.46 -7.89
C ILE A 68 -4.50 -5.87 -6.60
N PHE A 69 -5.20 -4.88 -6.06
CA PHE A 69 -4.97 -4.39 -4.70
C PHE A 69 -5.92 -5.06 -3.73
N GLN A 70 -5.50 -5.20 -2.47
CA GLN A 70 -6.26 -5.93 -1.47
C GLN A 70 -7.69 -5.38 -1.31
N ASN A 71 -7.89 -4.07 -1.47
CA ASN A 71 -9.17 -3.41 -1.22
C ASN A 71 -9.99 -3.14 -2.49
N ASP A 72 -9.43 -3.39 -3.68
CA ASP A 72 -10.05 -3.02 -4.96
C ASP A 72 -10.85 -4.15 -5.62
N LEU A 73 -10.80 -5.36 -5.03
CA LEU A 73 -11.48 -6.54 -5.57
C LEU A 73 -12.66 -6.96 -4.70
N ASP A 74 -13.78 -7.28 -5.35
CA ASP A 74 -14.87 -8.02 -4.69
C ASP A 74 -14.49 -9.50 -4.56
N TYR A 75 -14.37 -9.98 -3.32
CA TYR A 75 -14.03 -11.37 -3.00
C TYR A 75 -15.25 -12.28 -2.82
N SER A 76 -16.46 -11.83 -3.17
CA SER A 76 -17.69 -12.64 -3.10
C SER A 76 -17.57 -14.00 -3.79
N PHE A 77 -16.76 -14.11 -4.85
CA PHE A 77 -16.45 -15.37 -5.53
C PHE A 77 -15.71 -16.41 -4.67
N LEU A 78 -15.18 -16.03 -3.51
CA LEU A 78 -14.60 -16.97 -2.54
C LEU A 78 -15.66 -17.79 -1.79
N GLY A 79 -16.92 -17.36 -1.81
CA GLY A 79 -18.04 -18.05 -1.15
C GLY A 79 -17.76 -18.29 0.33
N GLU A 80 -17.95 -19.51 0.80
CA GLU A 80 -17.72 -19.90 2.21
C GLU A 80 -16.26 -19.71 2.68
N LYS A 81 -15.31 -19.59 1.75
CA LYS A 81 -13.89 -19.33 2.07
C LYS A 81 -13.58 -17.84 2.19
N MET A 82 -14.56 -16.96 1.99
CA MET A 82 -14.39 -15.51 2.18
C MET A 82 -14.22 -15.21 3.67
N ALA A 83 -13.10 -14.58 4.01
CA ALA A 83 -12.82 -14.06 5.34
C ALA A 83 -13.27 -12.60 5.46
N ALA A 84 -13.38 -12.11 6.70
CA ALA A 84 -13.65 -10.70 6.98
C ALA A 84 -12.48 -9.76 6.59
N SER A 85 -11.26 -10.29 6.51
CA SER A 85 -10.06 -9.52 6.17
C SER A 85 -9.75 -9.60 4.67
N SER A 86 -9.67 -8.44 4.02
CA SER A 86 -9.25 -8.33 2.61
C SER A 86 -7.86 -8.90 2.35
N VAL A 87 -6.94 -8.78 3.32
CA VAL A 87 -5.60 -9.39 3.24
C VAL A 87 -5.70 -10.92 3.21
N THR A 88 -6.53 -11.50 4.07
CA THR A 88 -6.77 -12.95 4.09
C THR A 88 -7.44 -13.43 2.79
N ASN A 89 -8.36 -12.64 2.25
CA ASN A 89 -9.00 -12.93 0.98
C ASN A 89 -8.02 -12.88 -0.21
N LEU A 90 -7.15 -11.85 -0.26
CA LEU A 90 -6.09 -11.76 -1.26
C LEU A 90 -5.14 -12.95 -1.16
N ASN A 91 -4.73 -13.38 0.04
CA ASN A 91 -3.89 -14.56 0.24
C ASN A 91 -4.58 -15.85 -0.25
N THR A 92 -5.89 -15.97 0.00
CA THR A 92 -6.70 -17.08 -0.53
C THR A 92 -6.74 -17.06 -2.06
N LEU A 93 -6.91 -15.89 -2.68
CA LEU A 93 -6.84 -15.72 -4.13
C LEU A 93 -5.47 -16.11 -4.68
N VAL A 94 -4.37 -15.64 -4.08
CA VAL A 94 -3.00 -16.00 -4.49
C VAL A 94 -2.80 -17.51 -4.44
N THR A 95 -3.30 -18.16 -3.39
CA THR A 95 -3.24 -19.63 -3.26
C THR A 95 -4.00 -20.32 -4.40
N LYS A 96 -5.20 -19.84 -4.74
CA LYS A 96 -5.97 -20.35 -5.90
C LYS A 96 -5.21 -20.12 -7.21
N LEU A 97 -4.63 -18.94 -7.43
CA LEU A 97 -3.86 -18.62 -8.65
C LEU A 97 -2.64 -19.54 -8.80
N ARG A 98 -1.91 -19.80 -7.71
CA ARG A 98 -0.78 -20.74 -7.71
C ARG A 98 -1.21 -22.17 -8.06
N ASN A 99 -2.39 -22.59 -7.60
CA ASN A 99 -2.93 -23.92 -7.92
C ASN A 99 -3.39 -24.03 -9.38
N ILE A 100 -3.96 -22.97 -9.95
CA ILE A 100 -4.40 -22.93 -11.36
C ILE A 100 -3.20 -22.85 -12.30
N PHE A 101 -2.16 -22.12 -11.91
CA PHE A 101 -0.94 -21.93 -12.70
C PHE A 101 0.28 -22.52 -12.00
N PRO A 102 0.37 -23.85 -11.85
CA PRO A 102 1.45 -24.49 -11.07
C PRO A 102 2.84 -24.30 -11.70
N ARG A 103 2.90 -23.98 -12.99
CA ARG A 103 4.15 -23.66 -13.72
C ARG A 103 4.53 -22.18 -13.64
N ALA A 104 3.67 -21.32 -13.13
CA ALA A 104 4.01 -19.92 -12.94
C ALA A 104 4.91 -19.76 -11.71
N VAL A 105 6.04 -19.08 -11.89
CA VAL A 105 6.88 -18.69 -10.77
C VAL A 105 6.09 -17.75 -9.85
N PHE A 106 6.13 -18.03 -8.55
CA PHE A 106 5.57 -17.17 -7.51
C PHE A 106 6.72 -16.47 -6.79
N ASP A 107 6.63 -15.15 -6.66
CA ASP A 107 7.60 -14.32 -5.95
C ASP A 107 6.87 -13.36 -5.02
N ASP A 108 7.25 -13.35 -3.74
CA ASP A 108 6.68 -12.50 -2.71
C ASP A 108 7.74 -11.68 -1.96
N ARG A 109 8.92 -11.50 -2.56
CA ARG A 109 10.02 -10.75 -1.93
C ARG A 109 9.66 -9.28 -1.62
N LEU A 110 8.65 -8.72 -2.29
CA LEU A 110 8.12 -7.38 -2.01
C LEU A 110 7.12 -7.33 -0.84
N THR A 111 6.82 -8.46 -0.21
CA THR A 111 6.00 -8.51 1.01
C THR A 111 6.80 -8.24 2.27
N GLU A 112 8.11 -8.52 2.23
CA GLU A 112 9.03 -8.11 3.28
C GLU A 112 9.24 -6.61 3.17
N THR A 113 9.04 -5.92 4.29
CA THR A 113 9.32 -4.49 4.35
C THR A 113 10.83 -4.35 4.21
N PHE A 114 11.31 -3.86 3.06
CA PHE A 114 12.69 -3.41 2.96
C PHE A 114 12.83 -2.23 3.93
N GLY A 115 13.27 -2.54 5.14
CA GLY A 115 13.62 -1.54 6.12
C GLY A 115 14.81 -0.78 5.57
N LEU A 116 14.62 0.51 5.32
CA LEU A 116 15.57 1.58 5.62
C LEU A 116 14.96 2.92 5.20
N ASP A 117 15.17 3.93 6.04
CA ASP A 117 14.91 5.36 5.84
C ASP A 117 15.65 5.91 4.61
N VAL A 118 15.24 5.51 3.40
CA VAL A 118 15.76 6.11 2.18
C VAL A 118 14.76 7.16 1.69
N PRO A 119 15.14 8.44 1.66
CA PRO A 119 14.26 9.49 1.18
C PRO A 119 14.16 9.37 -0.34
N PHE A 120 13.01 8.89 -0.83
CA PHE A 120 12.74 8.75 -2.26
C PHE A 120 11.67 9.73 -2.74
N ALA A 121 11.70 10.04 -4.05
CA ALA A 121 10.92 11.09 -4.69
C ALA A 121 9.40 10.86 -4.67
N ALA A 122 8.95 9.60 -4.69
CA ALA A 122 7.57 9.18 -4.45
C ALA A 122 7.50 7.65 -4.18
N PRO A 123 6.68 7.17 -3.23
CA PRO A 123 6.58 5.74 -2.89
C PRO A 123 6.14 4.82 -4.05
N GLY A 124 5.39 5.34 -5.03
CA GLY A 124 4.84 4.54 -6.14
C GLY A 124 5.89 4.11 -7.17
N ASP A 125 6.88 4.96 -7.44
CA ASP A 125 7.89 4.70 -8.47
C ASP A 125 8.87 3.59 -8.06
N GLU A 126 9.16 3.48 -6.76
CA GLU A 126 10.03 2.44 -6.22
C GLU A 126 9.47 1.03 -6.45
N ILE A 127 8.20 0.83 -6.11
CA ILE A 127 7.54 -0.47 -6.25
C ILE A 127 7.48 -0.88 -7.72
N GLU A 128 7.22 0.07 -8.61
CA GLU A 128 7.20 -0.19 -10.05
C GLU A 128 8.57 -0.65 -10.56
N ILE A 129 9.64 0.05 -10.17
CA ILE A 129 11.02 -0.33 -10.52
C ILE A 129 11.36 -1.72 -9.96
N ASN A 130 11.08 -1.96 -8.68
CA ASN A 130 11.36 -3.25 -8.03
C ASN A 130 10.58 -4.40 -8.68
N CYS A 131 9.33 -4.17 -9.06
CA CYS A 131 8.54 -5.13 -9.82
C CYS A 131 9.20 -5.50 -11.15
N LYS A 132 9.64 -4.50 -11.92
CA LYS A 132 10.32 -4.70 -13.21
C LYS A 132 11.66 -5.43 -13.06
N LEU A 133 12.44 -5.10 -12.03
CA LEU A 133 13.69 -5.78 -11.73
C LEU A 133 13.49 -7.27 -11.39
N ILE A 134 12.49 -7.59 -10.57
CA ILE A 134 12.16 -8.98 -10.25
C ILE A 134 11.68 -9.73 -11.50
N TYR A 135 10.88 -9.09 -12.35
CA TYR A 135 10.47 -9.68 -13.62
C TYR A 135 11.66 -10.06 -14.49
N LEU A 136 12.57 -9.10 -14.75
CA LEU A 136 13.76 -9.30 -15.56
C LEU A 136 14.69 -10.38 -14.99
N TYR A 137 14.81 -10.44 -13.66
CA TYR A 137 15.56 -11.51 -13.00
C TYR A 137 15.02 -12.89 -13.37
N HIS A 138 13.70 -13.09 -13.29
CA HIS A 138 13.09 -14.38 -13.64
C HIS A 138 13.13 -14.69 -15.13
N GLU A 139 13.07 -13.67 -15.99
CA GLU A 139 13.27 -13.82 -17.43
C GLU A 139 14.69 -14.30 -17.73
N ALA A 140 15.71 -13.66 -17.15
CA ALA A 140 17.11 -14.03 -17.32
C ALA A 140 17.42 -15.44 -16.78
N VAL A 141 16.91 -15.80 -15.61
CA VAL A 141 17.07 -17.15 -15.05
C VAL A 141 16.40 -18.20 -15.93
N SER A 142 15.25 -17.88 -16.53
CA SER A 142 14.54 -18.79 -17.44
C SER A 142 15.25 -18.96 -18.79
N SER A 143 15.95 -17.93 -19.28
CA SER A 143 16.68 -17.97 -20.56
C SER A 143 18.03 -18.68 -20.47
N LEU A 144 18.61 -18.77 -19.27
CA LEU A 144 19.87 -19.50 -19.03
C LEU A 144 19.72 -21.03 -19.13
N GLY A 145 18.50 -21.58 -19.06
CA GLY A 145 18.23 -23.01 -19.15
C GLY A 145 18.91 -23.83 -18.02
N PRO A 146 18.53 -25.10 -17.82
CA PRO A 146 19.33 -25.98 -16.97
C PRO A 146 20.66 -26.22 -17.67
N SER A 147 21.74 -25.66 -17.14
CA SER A 147 23.09 -26.07 -17.55
C SER A 147 23.19 -27.58 -17.31
N ALA A 148 23.37 -28.32 -18.41
CA ALA A 148 23.58 -29.77 -18.41
C ALA A 148 24.90 -30.15 -17.71
#